data_AF-A0A2U8E5G0-F1
#
_entry.id   AF-A0A2U8E5G0-F1
#
_cell.length_a   1.000
_cell.length_b   1.000
_cell.length_c   1.000
_cell.angle_alpha   90.00
_cell.angle_beta   90.00
_cell.angle_gamma   90.00
#
_symmetry.space_group_name_H-M   'P 1'
#
loop_
_entity.id
_entity.type
_entity.pdbx_description
1 polymer ?
#
loop_
_entity_poly.entity_id
_entity_poly.type
_entity_poly.pdbx_seq_one_letter_code
_entity_poly.pdbx_strand_id
1 'polypeptide(L)'
;MKKLILIISIAAAVFALCGCPKSARMPHQVSVVLKNDEPSKDVTIVLGDILVIEMPGDMAAGYVWELRPLPPDVAGMALIEGRYSKASEAGKPGKFTYLMRTIHIGEQPLEFIYRHAAQKDKPPLKTFTVNVKVK
;
A
#
# COMPACT_ATOMS: atom_id res chain seq x y z
N MET A 1 79.53 18.59 5.91
CA MET A 1 78.68 18.12 7.02
C MET A 1 77.44 19.00 7.13
N LYS A 2 76.32 18.40 7.53
CA LYS A 2 74.99 18.98 7.87
C LYS A 2 74.01 19.26 6.72
N LYS A 3 73.21 18.21 6.48
CA LYS A 3 71.80 18.14 6.06
C LYS A 3 70.97 19.38 6.44
N LEU A 4 70.08 19.83 5.53
CA LEU A 4 68.65 19.89 5.84
C LEU A 4 67.80 19.93 4.55
N ILE A 5 66.86 19.00 4.52
CA ILE A 5 65.83 18.79 3.50
C ILE A 5 64.70 19.78 3.77
N LEU A 6 64.16 20.44 2.74
CA LEU A 6 62.81 21.00 2.82
C LEU A 6 61.99 20.49 1.63
N ILE A 7 61.18 19.48 1.92
CA ILE A 7 60.11 18.95 1.07
C ILE A 7 58.93 19.91 1.20
N ILE A 8 58.47 20.49 0.11
CA ILE A 8 57.12 21.07 0.05
C ILE A 8 56.42 20.40 -1.14
N SER A 9 55.65 19.38 -0.79
CA SER A 9 54.80 18.60 -1.71
C SER A 9 53.79 19.51 -2.41
N ILE A 10 53.89 19.55 -3.73
CA ILE A 10 52.92 20.21 -4.60
C ILE A 10 51.71 19.29 -4.79
N ALA A 11 50.57 19.83 -4.37
CA ALA A 11 49.19 19.50 -4.67
C ALA A 11 48.89 18.44 -5.76
N ALA A 12 48.06 17.47 -5.38
CA ALA A 12 47.02 16.94 -6.24
C ALA A 12 45.78 16.65 -5.38
N ALA A 13 44.88 17.61 -5.33
CA ALA A 13 43.56 17.49 -4.73
C ALA A 13 42.73 16.48 -5.54
N VAL A 14 42.58 15.26 -5.00
CA VAL A 14 41.60 14.29 -5.51
C VAL A 14 40.26 14.60 -4.84
N PHE A 15 39.56 15.59 -5.40
CA PHE A 15 38.16 15.86 -5.13
C PHE A 15 37.31 15.22 -6.24
N ALA A 16 36.11 14.77 -5.87
CA ALA A 16 35.02 14.29 -6.72
C ALA A 16 35.07 12.82 -7.19
N LEU A 17 34.72 11.90 -6.28
CA LEU A 17 33.78 10.85 -6.66
C LEU A 17 32.38 11.32 -6.26
N CYS A 18 31.72 11.93 -7.25
CA CYS A 18 30.32 12.27 -7.25
C CYS A 18 29.52 10.95 -7.13
N GLY A 19 29.22 10.53 -5.91
CA GLY A 19 28.20 9.51 -5.67
C GLY A 19 26.87 10.14 -6.05
N CYS A 20 26.34 9.81 -7.23
CA CYS A 20 24.93 10.07 -7.52
C CYS A 20 24.12 9.48 -6.36
N PRO A 21 23.35 10.29 -5.60
CA PRO A 21 22.38 9.70 -4.71
C PRO A 21 21.42 8.93 -5.62
N LYS A 22 21.47 7.59 -5.56
CA LYS A 22 20.39 6.76 -6.09
C LYS A 22 19.16 7.23 -5.34
N SER A 23 18.37 8.08 -6.00
CA SER A 23 17.12 8.58 -5.48
C SER A 23 16.30 7.36 -5.10
N ALA A 24 16.19 7.11 -3.79
CA ALA A 24 15.33 6.06 -3.28
C ALA A 24 13.94 6.43 -3.77
N ARG A 25 13.42 5.64 -4.71
CA ARG A 25 12.09 5.87 -5.26
C ARG A 25 11.12 5.76 -4.08
N MET A 26 10.55 6.89 -3.67
CA MET A 26 9.52 6.87 -2.64
C MET A 26 8.36 6.03 -3.17
N PRO A 27 7.79 5.10 -2.38
CA PRO A 27 6.68 4.28 -2.83
C PRO A 27 5.55 5.18 -3.33
N HIS A 28 5.10 4.97 -4.57
CA HIS A 28 3.95 5.69 -5.07
C HIS A 28 2.69 5.08 -4.45
N GLN A 29 1.69 5.93 -4.15
CA GLN A 29 0.41 5.48 -3.63
C GLN A 29 -0.64 5.49 -4.72
N VAL A 30 -1.26 4.34 -4.97
CA VAL A 30 -2.41 4.20 -5.87
C VAL A 30 -3.66 4.04 -5.01
N SER A 31 -4.69 4.86 -5.23
CA SER A 31 -5.93 4.81 -4.45
C SER A 31 -7.09 4.24 -5.25
N VAL A 32 -7.80 3.29 -4.66
CA VAL A 32 -9.05 2.71 -5.16
C VAL A 32 -10.13 3.02 -4.13
N VAL A 33 -11.23 3.63 -4.59
CA VAL A 33 -12.38 3.97 -3.76
C VAL A 33 -13.59 3.23 -4.30
N LEU A 34 -14.26 2.46 -3.45
CA LEU A 34 -15.58 1.91 -3.75
C LEU A 34 -16.58 3.05 -3.83
N LYS A 35 -17.16 3.26 -5.02
CA LYS A 35 -18.23 4.24 -5.27
C LYS A 35 -19.51 3.50 -5.64
N ASN A 36 -20.65 4.01 -5.18
CA ASN A 36 -21.98 3.61 -5.64
C ASN A 36 -22.22 2.09 -5.77
N ASP A 37 -21.74 1.29 -4.80
CA ASP A 37 -21.91 -0.17 -4.78
C ASP A 37 -21.40 -0.92 -6.03
N GLU A 38 -20.40 -0.37 -6.73
CA GLU A 38 -19.71 -1.07 -7.82
C GLU A 38 -19.09 -2.38 -7.31
N PRO A 39 -19.37 -3.54 -7.94
CA PRO A 39 -18.95 -4.83 -7.42
C PRO A 39 -17.45 -5.09 -7.59
N SER A 40 -16.78 -4.39 -8.51
CA SER A 40 -15.36 -4.56 -8.76
C SER A 40 -14.65 -3.32 -9.30
N LYS A 41 -13.32 -3.31 -9.16
CA LYS A 41 -12.41 -2.34 -9.78
C LYS A 41 -11.14 -3.02 -10.27
N ASP A 42 -10.70 -2.66 -11.47
CA ASP A 42 -9.40 -3.06 -11.98
C ASP A 42 -8.34 -1.99 -11.65
N VAL A 43 -7.16 -2.44 -11.22
CA VAL A 43 -6.03 -1.55 -10.93
C VAL A 43 -4.74 -2.17 -11.45
N THR A 44 -3.95 -1.36 -12.16
CA THR A 44 -2.56 -1.70 -12.48
C THR A 44 -1.65 -0.90 -11.56
N ILE A 45 -0.71 -1.59 -10.91
CA ILE A 45 0.19 -0.99 -9.91
C ILE A 45 1.61 -1.54 -10.11
N VAL A 46 2.63 -0.79 -9.70
CA VAL A 46 4.04 -1.20 -9.84
C VAL A 46 4.51 -1.94 -8.59
N LEU A 47 5.44 -2.88 -8.76
CA LEU A 47 6.11 -3.55 -7.62
C LEU A 47 6.78 -2.53 -6.66
N GLY A 48 6.53 -2.69 -5.36
CA GLY A 48 7.02 -1.82 -4.29
C GLY A 48 6.04 -0.70 -3.87
N ASP A 49 5.04 -0.37 -4.69
CA ASP A 49 4.03 0.65 -4.42
C ASP A 49 3.00 0.22 -3.36
N ILE A 50 2.22 1.19 -2.90
CA ILE A 50 1.15 1.00 -1.92
C ILE A 50 -0.20 1.20 -2.60
N LEU A 51 -1.06 0.19 -2.53
CA LEU A 51 -2.47 0.28 -2.86
C LEU A 51 -3.26 0.70 -1.62
N VAL A 52 -4.01 1.79 -1.74
CA VAL A 52 -4.92 2.31 -0.71
C VAL A 52 -6.35 2.02 -1.14
N ILE A 53 -7.04 1.16 -0.39
CA ILE A 53 -8.41 0.76 -0.70
C ILE A 53 -9.34 1.40 0.32
N GLU A 54 -10.32 2.16 -0.17
CA GLU A 54 -11.28 2.87 0.65
C GLU A 54 -12.70 2.35 0.37
N MET A 55 -13.38 1.90 1.43
CA MET A 55 -14.75 1.40 1.34
C MET A 55 -15.63 2.05 2.41
N PRO A 56 -16.81 2.59 2.04
CA PRO A 56 -17.75 3.10 3.02
C PRO A 56 -18.30 1.95 3.89
N GLY A 57 -18.62 2.25 5.14
CA GLY A 57 -19.27 1.30 6.03
C GLY A 57 -19.63 1.90 7.38
N ASP A 58 -20.40 1.15 8.15
CA ASP A 58 -20.88 1.56 9.46
C ASP A 58 -20.45 0.56 10.53
N MET A 59 -19.32 0.87 11.16
CA MET A 59 -18.81 0.09 12.28
C MET A 59 -19.67 0.24 13.55
N ALA A 60 -20.44 1.32 13.70
CA ALA A 60 -21.32 1.51 14.85
C ALA A 60 -22.53 0.58 14.79
N ALA A 61 -22.99 0.24 13.58
CA ALA A 61 -23.99 -0.80 13.33
C ALA A 61 -23.42 -2.24 13.44
N GLY A 62 -22.15 -2.41 13.80
CA GLY A 62 -21.50 -3.72 13.98
C GLY A 62 -21.03 -4.37 12.67
N TYR A 63 -21.01 -3.66 11.56
CA TYR A 63 -20.53 -4.18 10.27
C TYR A 63 -19.06 -3.84 10.02
N VAL A 64 -18.37 -4.76 9.37
CA VAL A 64 -16.96 -4.63 9.01
C VAL A 64 -16.72 -5.12 7.59
N TRP A 65 -15.72 -4.54 6.94
CA TRP A 65 -15.10 -5.13 5.77
C TRP A 65 -14.00 -6.10 6.21
N GLU A 66 -13.93 -7.26 5.57
CA GLU A 66 -12.88 -8.25 5.80
C GLU A 66 -12.30 -8.66 4.45
N LEU A 67 -10.98 -8.69 4.36
CA LEU A 67 -10.28 -9.28 3.21
C LEU A 67 -10.38 -10.81 3.32
N ARG A 68 -10.85 -11.48 2.26
CA ARG A 68 -10.79 -12.94 2.21
C ARG A 68 -9.34 -13.41 2.22
N PRO A 69 -9.04 -14.56 2.86
CA PRO A 69 -7.71 -15.14 2.83
C PRO A 69 -7.19 -15.27 1.40
N LEU A 70 -5.97 -14.77 1.17
CA LEU A 70 -5.30 -14.92 -0.12
C LEU A 70 -4.64 -16.30 -0.19
N PRO A 71 -4.61 -16.96 -1.36
CA PRO A 71 -3.86 -18.20 -1.53
C PRO A 71 -2.36 -17.96 -1.23
N PRO A 72 -1.67 -18.88 -0.53
CA PRO A 72 -0.27 -18.71 -0.13
C PRO A 72 0.68 -18.43 -1.30
N ASP A 73 0.37 -18.96 -2.48
CA ASP A 73 1.27 -19.03 -3.64
C ASP A 73 1.00 -17.95 -4.69
N VAL A 74 -0.01 -17.09 -4.46
CA VAL A 74 -0.53 -16.12 -5.46
C VAL A 74 -0.52 -14.68 -4.93
N ALA A 75 -0.25 -14.50 -3.63
CA ALA A 75 -0.36 -13.22 -2.96
C ALA A 75 0.75 -12.23 -3.37
N GLY A 76 0.57 -11.51 -4.48
CA GLY A 76 1.42 -10.37 -4.85
C GLY A 76 1.25 -9.13 -3.97
N MET A 77 0.48 -9.23 -2.87
CA MET A 77 0.09 -8.12 -2.01
C MET A 77 0.18 -8.52 -0.54
N ALA A 78 0.74 -7.63 0.29
CA ALA A 78 0.78 -7.77 1.73
C ALA A 78 -0.06 -6.66 2.39
N LEU A 79 -0.96 -7.02 3.29
CA LEU A 79 -1.68 -6.04 4.11
C LEU A 79 -0.71 -5.37 5.10
N ILE A 80 -0.62 -4.06 5.05
CA ILE A 80 0.18 -3.23 5.98
C ILE A 80 -0.70 -2.81 7.16
N GLU A 81 -1.86 -2.25 6.88
CA GLU A 81 -2.76 -1.68 7.87
C GLU A 81 -4.21 -1.75 7.39
N GLY A 82 -5.14 -1.98 8.31
CA GLY A 82 -6.57 -1.77 8.11
C GLY A 82 -7.10 -0.88 9.23
N ARG A 83 -7.81 0.19 8.87
CA ARG A 83 -8.35 1.16 9.85
C ARG A 83 -9.75 1.61 9.49
N TYR A 84 -10.50 2.02 10.50
CA TYR A 84 -11.80 2.67 10.34
C TYR A 84 -11.74 4.12 10.81
N SER A 85 -12.41 5.00 10.07
CA SER A 85 -12.61 6.40 10.40
C SER A 85 -14.09 6.74 10.35
N LYS A 86 -14.60 7.44 11.37
CA LYS A 86 -15.96 7.97 11.36
C LYS A 86 -16.04 9.16 10.40
N ALA A 87 -17.18 9.35 9.75
CA ALA A 87 -17.44 10.59 9.00
C ALA A 87 -17.53 11.78 9.97
N SER A 88 -17.04 12.93 9.53
CA SER A 88 -17.21 14.20 10.25
C SER A 88 -18.63 14.73 10.18
N GLU A 89 -19.36 14.39 9.11
CA GLU A 89 -20.73 14.84 8.87
C GLU A 89 -21.73 13.80 9.38
N ALA A 90 -22.74 14.27 10.13
CA ALA A 90 -23.82 13.43 10.62
C ALA A 90 -24.59 12.78 9.45
N GLY A 91 -24.90 11.50 9.58
CA GLY A 91 -25.64 10.74 8.57
C GLY A 91 -24.79 10.24 7.39
N LYS A 92 -23.51 10.61 7.30
CA LYS A 92 -22.59 10.00 6.32
C LYS A 92 -21.99 8.69 6.86
N PRO A 93 -21.80 7.67 6.01
CA PRO A 93 -21.13 6.45 6.42
C PRO A 93 -19.67 6.74 6.77
N GLY A 94 -19.13 6.01 7.75
CA GLY A 94 -17.69 6.00 7.98
C GLY A 94 -16.95 5.32 6.84
N LYS A 95 -15.63 5.21 6.99
CA LYS A 95 -14.74 4.70 5.94
C LYS A 95 -13.73 3.73 6.51
N PHE A 96 -13.67 2.56 5.90
CA PHE A 96 -12.60 1.58 6.07
C PHE A 96 -11.49 1.87 5.06
N THR A 97 -10.25 1.91 5.52
CA THR A 97 -9.05 2.11 4.69
C THR A 97 -8.10 0.94 4.90
N TYR A 98 -7.71 0.28 3.81
CA TYR A 98 -6.70 -0.78 3.79
C TYR A 98 -5.48 -0.29 3.01
N LEU A 99 -4.32 -0.36 3.63
CA LEU A 99 -3.03 -0.09 3.00
C LEU A 99 -2.37 -1.42 2.69
N MET A 100 -2.04 -1.65 1.42
CA MET A 100 -1.44 -2.91 0.97
C MET A 100 -0.21 -2.63 0.12
N ARG A 101 0.88 -3.37 0.37
CA ARG A 101 2.14 -3.27 -0.39
C ARG A 101 2.19 -4.34 -1.46
N THR A 102 2.61 -3.97 -2.67
CA THR A 102 2.95 -4.96 -3.71
C THR A 102 4.27 -5.65 -3.36
N ILE A 103 4.26 -6.99 -3.33
CA ILE A 103 5.43 -7.82 -2.98
C ILE A 103 5.85 -8.80 -4.07
N HIS A 104 4.98 -9.08 -5.05
CA HIS A 104 5.28 -9.94 -6.19
C HIS A 104 4.56 -9.45 -7.45
N ILE A 105 5.17 -9.66 -8.62
CA ILE A 105 4.56 -9.39 -9.93
C ILE A 105 3.50 -10.45 -10.21
N GLY A 106 2.37 -10.06 -10.78
CA GLY A 106 1.30 -11.00 -11.12
C GLY A 106 -0.07 -10.35 -11.08
N GLU A 107 -1.08 -11.17 -11.36
CA GLU A 107 -2.48 -10.76 -11.31
C GLU A 107 -3.20 -11.52 -10.20
N GLN A 108 -3.94 -10.79 -9.36
CA GLN A 108 -4.75 -11.40 -8.32
C GLN A 108 -5.97 -10.55 -7.98
N PRO A 109 -7.13 -11.18 -7.72
CA PRO A 109 -8.27 -10.51 -7.14
C PRO A 109 -8.12 -10.39 -5.61
N LEU A 110 -8.40 -9.21 -5.08
CA LEU A 110 -8.58 -8.97 -3.65
C LEU A 110 -10.07 -8.89 -3.36
N GLU A 111 -10.64 -9.94 -2.76
CA GLU A 111 -12.07 -9.98 -2.43
C GLU A 111 -12.30 -9.50 -0.99
N PHE A 112 -13.06 -8.43 -0.85
CA PHE A 112 -13.52 -7.91 0.44
C PHE A 112 -14.99 -8.29 0.64
N ILE A 113 -15.33 -8.71 1.86
CA ILE A 113 -16.69 -9.05 2.28
C ILE A 113 -17.15 -8.09 3.37
N TYR A 114 -18.36 -7.54 3.23
CA TYR A 114 -18.99 -6.67 4.21
C TYR A 114 -20.02 -7.47 5.01
N ARG A 115 -19.79 -7.66 6.32
CA ARG A 115 -20.68 -8.46 7.17
C ARG A 115 -20.73 -7.96 8.61
N HIS A 116 -21.77 -8.36 9.32
CA HIS A 116 -21.88 -8.07 10.75
C HIS A 116 -20.86 -8.93 11.53
N ALA A 117 -20.00 -8.30 12.32
CA ALA A 117 -18.85 -8.94 12.96
C ALA A 117 -19.23 -10.12 13.88
N ALA A 118 -20.40 -10.04 14.53
CA ALA A 118 -20.92 -11.10 15.40
C ALA A 118 -21.75 -12.19 14.69
N GLN A 119 -22.12 -12.00 13.41
CA GLN A 119 -23.01 -12.92 12.68
C GLN A 119 -22.26 -13.57 11.51
N LYS A 120 -21.23 -14.35 11.83
CA LYS A 120 -20.30 -14.91 10.82
C LYS A 120 -20.93 -15.95 9.90
N ASP A 121 -22.01 -16.59 10.34
CA ASP A 121 -22.71 -17.66 9.61
C ASP A 121 -23.73 -17.12 8.58
N LYS A 122 -23.99 -15.81 8.58
CA LYS A 122 -24.85 -15.18 7.59
C LYS A 122 -24.05 -14.81 6.34
N PRO A 123 -24.70 -14.82 5.15
CA PRO A 123 -24.05 -14.33 3.95
C PRO A 123 -23.63 -12.86 4.11
N PRO A 124 -22.53 -12.44 3.46
CA PRO A 124 -22.11 -11.05 3.49
C PRO A 124 -23.18 -10.16 2.85
N LEU A 125 -23.35 -8.97 3.40
CA LEU A 125 -24.30 -7.97 2.89
C LEU A 125 -23.81 -7.38 1.56
N LYS A 126 -22.50 -7.21 1.41
CA LYS A 126 -21.86 -6.74 0.18
C LYS A 126 -20.54 -7.47 -0.04
N THR A 127 -20.12 -7.53 -1.30
CA THR A 127 -18.79 -7.97 -1.69
C THR A 127 -18.19 -6.93 -2.62
N PHE A 128 -16.88 -6.75 -2.55
CA PHE A 128 -16.16 -5.84 -3.44
C PHE A 128 -14.84 -6.47 -3.83
N THR A 129 -14.56 -6.50 -5.14
CA THR A 129 -13.34 -7.12 -5.66
C THR A 129 -12.43 -6.09 -6.31
N VAL A 130 -11.18 -6.02 -5.87
CA VAL A 130 -10.14 -5.25 -6.56
C VAL A 130 -9.28 -6.20 -7.37
N ASN A 131 -9.40 -6.17 -8.69
CA ASN A 131 -8.56 -6.95 -9.59
C ASN A 131 -7.22 -6.23 -9.77
N VAL A 132 -6.18 -6.74 -9.12
CA VAL A 132 -4.86 -6.10 -9.09
C VAL A 132 -3.96 -6.76 -10.12
N LYS A 133 -3.39 -5.95 -11.01
CA LYS A 133 -2.29 -6.32 -11.91
C LYS A 133 -1.01 -5.62 -11.47
N VAL A 134 -0.10 -6.36 -10.86
CA VAL A 134 1.23 -5.87 -10.47
C VAL A 134 2.19 -6.05 -11.65
N LYS A 135 2.85 -4.96 -12.05
CA LYS A 135 3.84 -4.95 -13.13
C LYS A 135 5.22 -4.51 -12.63
#